data_AF-A0A7H1BHL6-F1
#
_entry.id   AF-A0A7H1BHL6-F1
#
_cell.length_a   1.000
_cell.length_b   1.000
_cell.length_c   1.000
_cell.angle_alpha   90.00
_cell.angle_beta   90.00
_cell.angle_gamma   90.00
#
_symmetry.space_group_name_H-M   'P 1'
#
loop_
_entity.id
_entity.type
_entity.pdbx_description
1 polymer ?
#
loop_
_entity_poly.entity_id
_entity_poly.type
_entity_poly.pdbx_seq_one_letter_code
_entity_poly.pdbx_strand_id
1 'polypeptide(L)'
;MSPPARISSALVTLVAGTRRTLERVAAINDMVRAAAATNPEIRELWPDQADPRYTVIATAAKSLTEKPGARPTIPVEEAADILYGILSPELFLVLTRDRAWPPAKWEQWACDTLSSQLLIDDGL
;
A
#
# COMPACT_ATOMS: atom_id res chain seq x y z
N MET A 1 -13.30 21.32 -18.14
CA MET A 1 -13.03 19.91 -17.79
C MET A 1 -11.53 19.82 -17.50
N SER A 2 -11.12 19.65 -16.25
CA SER A 2 -9.69 19.53 -15.92
C SER A 2 -9.11 18.29 -16.59
N PRO A 3 -7.88 18.32 -17.12
CA PRO A 3 -7.26 17.13 -17.70
C PRO A 3 -7.25 16.01 -16.65
N PRO A 4 -7.49 14.75 -17.05
CA PRO A 4 -7.43 13.63 -16.12
C PRO A 4 -6.05 13.59 -15.47
N ALA A 5 -6.02 13.48 -14.13
CA ALA A 5 -4.77 13.37 -13.39
C ALA A 5 -3.97 12.15 -13.89
N ARG A 6 -2.70 12.36 -14.26
CA ARG A 6 -1.79 11.28 -14.68
C ARG A 6 -1.62 10.27 -13.55
N ILE A 7 -1.50 8.98 -13.89
CA ILE A 7 -1.36 7.90 -12.90
C ILE A 7 -0.19 8.15 -11.93
N SER A 8 0.93 8.71 -12.38
CA SER A 8 2.12 8.95 -11.54
C SER A 8 1.81 9.91 -10.37
N SER A 9 1.06 10.98 -10.62
CA SER A 9 0.66 11.93 -9.57
C SER A 9 -0.31 11.29 -8.57
N ALA A 10 -1.24 10.46 -9.07
CA ALA A 10 -2.15 9.71 -8.22
C ALA A 10 -1.41 8.69 -7.34
N LEU A 11 -0.42 8.00 -7.90
CA LEU A 11 0.43 7.05 -7.18
C LEU A 11 1.23 7.74 -6.07
N VAL A 12 1.92 8.84 -6.37
CA VAL A 12 2.66 9.62 -5.36
C VAL A 12 1.74 10.07 -4.22
N THR A 13 0.53 10.53 -4.56
CA THR A 13 -0.46 10.95 -3.55
C THR A 13 -0.90 9.77 -2.67
N LEU A 14 -1.13 8.60 -3.26
CA LEU A 14 -1.50 7.37 -2.55
C LEU A 14 -0.40 6.92 -1.58
N VAL A 15 0.86 6.88 -2.05
CA VAL A 15 1.99 6.43 -1.21
C VAL A 15 2.22 7.39 -0.05
N ALA A 16 2.21 8.71 -0.30
CA ALA A 16 2.39 9.71 0.74
C ALA A 16 1.26 9.68 1.79
N GLY A 17 0.01 9.50 1.35
CA GLY A 17 -1.14 9.32 2.26
C GLY A 17 -1.03 8.05 3.09
N THR A 18 -0.59 6.95 2.47
CA THR A 18 -0.37 5.67 3.15
C THR A 18 0.75 5.78 4.18
N ARG A 19 1.90 6.41 3.86
CA ARG A 19 2.99 6.59 4.84
C ARG A 19 2.48 7.27 6.11
N ARG A 20 1.78 8.41 5.99
CA ARG A 20 1.26 9.15 7.16
C ARG A 20 0.33 8.31 8.02
N THR A 21 -0.41 7.40 7.39
CA THR A 21 -1.29 6.46 8.08
C THR A 21 -0.44 5.41 8.81
N LEU A 22 0.49 4.76 8.11
CA LEU A 22 1.34 3.70 8.64
C LEU A 22 2.25 4.17 9.79
N GLU A 23 2.81 5.37 9.71
CA GLU A 23 3.59 5.99 10.80
C GLU A 23 2.82 6.03 12.13
N ARG A 24 1.48 6.07 12.08
CA ARG A 24 0.62 6.14 13.26
C ARG A 24 0.09 4.78 13.69
N VAL A 25 -0.26 3.92 12.72
CA VAL A 25 -1.06 2.71 13.02
C VAL A 25 -0.27 1.42 12.93
N ALA A 26 0.88 1.38 12.23
CA ALA A 26 1.57 0.13 11.94
C ALA A 26 2.05 -0.58 13.22
N ALA A 27 2.66 0.15 14.16
CA ALA A 27 3.11 -0.41 15.43
C ALA A 27 1.95 -0.90 16.32
N ILE A 28 0.81 -0.20 16.29
CA ILE A 28 -0.39 -0.60 17.04
C ILE A 28 -0.95 -1.90 16.46
N ASN A 29 -1.04 -1.99 15.13
CA ASN A 29 -1.52 -3.19 14.45
C ASN A 29 -0.62 -4.40 14.71
N ASP A 30 0.70 -4.22 14.69
CA ASP A 30 1.68 -5.27 14.99
C ASP A 30 1.54 -5.78 16.44
N MET A 31 1.40 -4.86 17.40
CA MET A 31 1.16 -5.20 18.80
C MET A 31 -0.15 -5.98 18.99
N VAL A 32 -1.25 -5.53 18.39
CA VAL A 32 -2.56 -6.21 18.47
C VAL A 32 -2.47 -7.59 17.84
N ARG A 33 -1.83 -7.73 16.67
CA ARG A 33 -1.61 -9.02 16.01
C ARG A 33 -0.80 -9.99 16.89
N ALA A 34 0.29 -9.51 17.49
CA ALA A 34 1.10 -10.31 18.40
C ALA A 34 0.30 -10.75 19.65
N ALA A 35 -0.50 -9.85 20.23
CA ALA A 35 -1.32 -10.16 21.39
C ALA A 35 -2.44 -11.17 21.07
N ALA A 36 -3.09 -11.04 19.91
CA ALA A 36 -4.13 -11.96 19.44
C ALA A 36 -3.59 -13.38 19.15
N ALA A 37 -2.28 -13.54 18.90
CA ALA A 37 -1.66 -14.84 18.73
C ALA A 37 -1.64 -15.65 20.04
N THR A 38 -1.47 -14.97 21.18
CA THR A 38 -1.33 -15.60 22.50
C THR A 38 -2.56 -15.49 23.40
N ASN A 39 -3.51 -14.59 23.10
CA ASN A 39 -4.70 -14.36 23.90
C ASN A 39 -5.99 -14.52 23.07
N PRO A 40 -6.75 -15.62 23.27
CA PRO A 40 -8.00 -15.87 22.56
C PRO A 40 -9.07 -14.77 22.74
N GLU A 41 -9.16 -14.12 23.90
CA GLU A 41 -10.15 -13.05 24.14
C GLU A 41 -9.87 -11.82 23.26
N ILE A 42 -8.60 -11.52 22.99
CA ILE A 42 -8.20 -10.43 22.07
C ILE A 42 -8.54 -10.81 20.62
N ARG A 43 -8.46 -12.09 20.26
CA ARG A 43 -8.85 -12.58 18.93
C ARG A 43 -10.35 -12.44 18.67
N GLU A 44 -11.19 -12.55 19.69
CA GLU A 44 -12.63 -12.33 19.56
C GLU A 44 -12.98 -10.83 19.36
N LEU A 45 -12.20 -9.93 19.96
CA LEU A 45 -12.33 -8.48 19.75
C LEU A 45 -11.73 -8.00 18.43
N TRP A 46 -10.78 -8.76 17.89
CA TRP A 46 -10.09 -8.48 16.64
C TRP A 46 -10.10 -9.72 15.73
N PRO A 47 -11.29 -10.15 15.27
CA PRO A 47 -11.42 -11.38 14.48
C PRO A 47 -10.62 -11.26 13.18
N ASP A 48 -10.19 -12.41 12.64
CA ASP A 48 -9.55 -12.57 11.32
C ASP A 48 -10.54 -12.26 10.17
N GLN A 49 -11.35 -11.21 10.29
CA GLN A 49 -12.17 -10.67 9.23
C GLN A 49 -11.27 -10.26 8.06
N ALA A 50 -11.84 -10.29 6.84
CA ALA A 50 -11.18 -9.77 5.65
C ALA A 50 -10.55 -8.41 5.96
N ASP A 51 -9.23 -8.29 5.74
CA ASP A 51 -8.50 -7.09 6.12
C ASP A 51 -9.19 -5.87 5.50
N PRO A 52 -9.77 -4.96 6.30
CA PRO A 52 -10.54 -3.83 5.78
C PRO A 52 -9.72 -2.94 4.83
N ARG A 53 -8.38 -3.01 4.94
CA ARG A 53 -7.45 -2.33 4.03
C ARG A 53 -7.56 -2.85 2.61
N TYR A 54 -7.84 -4.14 2.40
CA TYR A 54 -7.91 -4.72 1.05
C TYR A 54 -9.02 -4.05 0.23
N THR A 55 -10.18 -3.77 0.81
CA THR A 55 -11.27 -3.04 0.13
C THR A 55 -10.84 -1.65 -0.32
N VAL A 56 -10.12 -0.92 0.54
CA VAL A 56 -9.59 0.41 0.23
C VAL A 56 -8.54 0.33 -0.88
N ILE A 57 -7.62 -0.63 -0.79
CA ILE A 57 -6.55 -0.85 -1.77
C ILE A 57 -7.11 -1.29 -3.12
N ALA A 58 -8.08 -2.20 -3.15
CA ALA A 58 -8.72 -2.65 -4.39
C ALA A 58 -9.44 -1.50 -5.11
N THR A 59 -10.09 -0.61 -4.34
CA THR A 59 -10.70 0.60 -4.89
C THR A 59 -9.64 1.55 -5.47
N ALA A 60 -8.51 1.72 -4.77
CA ALA A 60 -7.40 2.53 -5.25
C ALA A 60 -6.76 1.92 -6.52
N ALA A 61 -6.57 0.61 -6.55
CA ALA A 61 -6.03 -0.13 -7.69
C ALA A 61 -6.88 0.10 -8.94
N LYS A 62 -8.20 -0.12 -8.84
CA LYS A 62 -9.14 0.13 -9.93
C LYS A 62 -9.05 1.57 -10.45
N SER A 63 -9.03 2.55 -9.53
CA SER A 63 -8.93 3.96 -9.91
C SER A 63 -7.60 4.31 -10.58
N LEU A 64 -6.50 3.67 -10.19
CA LEU A 64 -5.19 3.86 -10.80
C LEU A 64 -5.11 3.23 -12.19
N THR A 65 -5.58 1.99 -12.35
CA THR A 65 -5.51 1.25 -13.63
C THR A 65 -6.37 1.87 -14.73
N GLU A 66 -7.40 2.64 -14.38
CA GLU A 66 -8.25 3.38 -15.33
C GLU A 66 -7.60 4.70 -15.83
N LYS A 67 -6.44 5.11 -15.29
CA LYS A 67 -5.80 6.38 -15.65
C LYS A 67 -4.85 6.27 -16.85
N PRO A 68 -4.70 7.35 -17.64
CA PRO A 68 -3.64 7.42 -18.65
C PRO A 68 -2.26 7.19 -18.04
N GLY A 69 -1.49 6.29 -18.67
CA GLY A 69 -0.15 5.87 -18.23
C GLY A 69 -0.13 4.58 -17.41
N ALA A 70 -1.29 3.99 -17.08
CA ALA A 70 -1.37 2.66 -16.48
C ALA A 70 -0.83 1.59 -17.44
N ARG A 71 -0.10 0.61 -16.91
CA ARG A 71 0.33 -0.57 -17.68
C ARG A 71 -0.91 -1.36 -18.13
N PRO A 72 -1.19 -1.49 -19.43
CA PRO A 72 -2.44 -2.09 -19.91
C PRO A 72 -2.51 -3.61 -19.74
N THR A 73 -1.36 -4.26 -19.50
CA THR A 73 -1.26 -5.72 -19.40
C THR A 73 -1.53 -6.27 -18.01
N ILE A 74 -1.63 -5.42 -16.99
CA ILE A 74 -1.83 -5.88 -15.61
C ILE A 74 -3.33 -5.89 -15.26
N PRO A 75 -3.89 -7.03 -14.83
CA PRO A 75 -5.25 -7.09 -14.28
C PRO A 75 -5.41 -6.19 -13.04
N VAL A 76 -6.62 -5.70 -12.81
CA VAL A 76 -6.91 -4.83 -11.65
C VAL A 76 -6.68 -5.55 -10.33
N GLU A 77 -7.01 -6.84 -10.28
CA GLU A 77 -6.83 -7.71 -9.13
C GLU A 77 -5.35 -7.87 -8.79
N GLU A 78 -4.51 -8.10 -9.80
CA GLU A 78 -3.06 -8.20 -9.62
C GLU A 78 -2.46 -6.85 -9.18
N ALA A 79 -2.92 -5.74 -9.75
CA ALA A 79 -2.53 -4.41 -9.30
C ALA A 79 -2.92 -4.16 -7.82
N ALA A 80 -4.10 -4.63 -7.40
CA ALA A 80 -4.55 -4.56 -6.01
C ALA A 80 -3.66 -5.37 -5.08
N ASP A 81 -3.29 -6.59 -5.47
CA ASP A 81 -2.41 -7.46 -4.67
C ASP A 81 -1.00 -6.85 -4.52
N ILE A 82 -0.45 -6.28 -5.59
CA ILE A 82 0.84 -5.56 -5.56
C ILE A 82 0.77 -4.37 -4.61
N LEU A 83 -0.26 -3.52 -4.74
CA LEU A 83 -0.45 -2.37 -3.86
C LEU A 83 -0.63 -2.82 -2.41
N TYR A 84 -1.41 -3.88 -2.18
CA TYR A 84 -1.70 -4.40 -0.84
C TYR A 84 -0.42 -4.90 -0.14
N GLY A 85 0.44 -5.61 -0.87
CA GLY A 85 1.71 -6.09 -0.37
C GLY A 85 2.70 -4.95 -0.08
N ILE A 86 2.94 -4.06 -1.06
CA ILE A 86 3.94 -3.00 -0.93
C ILE A 86 3.54 -1.95 0.11
N LEU A 87 2.24 -1.64 0.22
CA LEU A 87 1.71 -0.65 1.16
C LEU A 87 1.24 -1.27 2.49
N SER A 88 1.70 -2.47 2.81
CA SER A 88 1.35 -3.17 4.04
C SER A 88 2.07 -2.59 5.28
N PRO A 89 1.43 -2.57 6.46
CA PRO A 89 2.09 -2.28 7.74
C PRO A 89 3.29 -3.20 8.00
N GLU A 90 3.17 -4.47 7.62
CA GLU A 90 4.21 -5.47 7.82
C GLU A 90 5.49 -5.10 7.06
N LEU A 91 5.39 -4.80 5.76
CA LEU A 91 6.55 -4.42 4.96
C LEU A 91 7.11 -3.05 5.36
N PHE A 92 6.23 -2.12 5.74
CA PHE A 92 6.63 -0.83 6.29
C PHE A 92 7.48 -0.99 7.57
N LEU A 93 7.06 -1.84 8.51
CA LEU A 93 7.83 -2.10 9.73
C LEU A 93 9.13 -2.84 9.44
N VAL A 94 9.13 -3.83 8.55
CA VAL A 94 10.37 -4.50 8.13
C VAL A 94 11.40 -3.47 7.65
N LEU A 95 11.01 -2.53 6.79
CA LEU A 95 11.96 -1.58 6.22
C LEU A 95 12.32 -0.44 7.19
N THR A 96 11.35 0.12 7.92
CA THR A 96 11.58 1.31 8.77
C THR A 96 12.05 0.98 10.17
N ARG A 97 11.52 -0.09 10.78
CA ARG A 97 11.92 -0.54 12.13
C ARG A 97 13.11 -1.50 12.04
N ASP A 98 12.98 -2.59 11.29
CA ASP A 98 13.96 -3.69 11.36
C ASP A 98 15.20 -3.41 10.49
N ARG A 99 15.04 -2.65 9.40
CA ARG A 99 16.15 -2.16 8.56
C ARG A 99 16.49 -0.68 8.76
N ALA A 100 15.84 -0.03 9.73
CA ALA A 100 16.12 1.36 10.13
C ALA A 100 16.07 2.40 8.99
N TRP A 101 15.25 2.18 7.95
CA TRP A 101 15.08 3.19 6.91
C TRP A 101 14.30 4.40 7.45
N PRO A 102 14.72 5.62 7.09
CA PRO A 102 13.87 6.80 7.28
C PRO A 102 12.53 6.61 6.54
N PRO A 103 11.38 7.02 7.11
CA PRO A 103 10.09 6.88 6.44
C PRO A 103 10.03 7.55 5.05
N ALA A 104 10.76 8.67 4.87
CA ALA A 104 10.90 9.32 3.56
C ALA A 104 11.60 8.43 2.52
N LYS A 105 12.58 7.63 2.94
CA LYS A 105 13.25 6.65 2.06
C LYS A 105 12.29 5.52 1.66
N TRP A 106 11.45 5.06 2.60
CA TRP A 106 10.40 4.10 2.30
C TRP A 106 9.38 4.65 1.29
N GLU A 107 8.94 5.91 1.46
CA GLU A 107 7.99 6.56 0.53
C GLU A 107 8.57 6.58 -0.89
N GLN A 108 9.81 7.03 -1.06
CA GLN A 108 10.46 7.06 -2.37
C GLN A 108 10.58 5.65 -2.97
N TRP A 109 11.08 4.69 -2.19
CA TRP A 109 11.24 3.31 -2.65
C TRP A 109 9.90 2.67 -3.05
N ALA A 110 8.84 2.90 -2.28
CA ALA A 110 7.50 2.39 -2.60
C ALA A 110 6.96 3.02 -3.89
N CYS A 111 7.13 4.33 -4.07
CA CYS A 111 6.79 5.02 -5.31
C CYS A 111 7.53 4.43 -6.52
N ASP A 112 8.85 4.24 -6.43
CA ASP A 112 9.66 3.72 -7.54
C ASP A 112 9.29 2.27 -7.88
N THR A 113 9.13 1.44 -6.85
CA THR A 113 8.73 0.03 -7.00
C THR A 113 7.36 -0.08 -7.66
N LEU A 114 6.36 0.63 -7.14
CA LEU A 114 5.01 0.60 -7.70
C LEU A 114 4.95 1.22 -9.11
N SER A 115 5.76 2.24 -9.36
CA SER A 115 5.87 2.83 -10.71
C SER A 115 6.37 1.78 -11.70
N SER A 116 7.44 1.05 -11.37
CA SER A 116 7.98 0.01 -12.26
C SER A 116 6.97 -1.07 -12.63
N GLN A 117 6.11 -1.44 -11.68
CA GLN A 117 5.12 -2.50 -11.86
C GLN A 117 3.86 -2.03 -12.58
N LEU A 118 3.34 -0.85 -12.22
CA LEU A 118 1.99 -0.41 -12.57
C LEU A 118 1.91 0.61 -13.70
N LEU A 119 3.02 1.26 -14.04
CA LEU A 119 3.06 2.30 -15.08
C LEU A 119 3.67 1.74 -16.37
N ILE A 120 3.30 2.35 -17.49
CA ILE A 120 4.01 2.15 -18.75
C ILE A 120 5.44 2.67 -18.56
N ASP A 121 6.41 1.86 -18.94
CA ASP A 121 7.80 2.32 -19.02
C ASP A 121 7.86 3.29 -20.20
N ASP A 122 8.07 4.58 -19.93
CA ASP A 122 8.35 5.59 -20.96
C ASP A 122 9.79 5.36 -21.46
N GLY A 123 10.04 4.17 -22.00
CA GLY A 123 11.37 3.70 -22.39
C GLY A 123 12.18 4.79 -23.08
N LEU A 124 13.44 4.89 -22.68
CA LEU A 124 14.51 5.62 -23.37
C LEU A 124 14.35 5.59 -24.91
#